data_AF-A0A6H0SL34-F1
#
_entry.id   AF-A0A6H0SL34-F1
#
_cell.length_a   1.000
_cell.length_b   1.000
_cell.length_c   1.000
_cell.angle_alpha   90.00
_cell.angle_beta   90.00
_cell.angle_gamma   90.00
#
_symmetry.space_group_name_H-M   'P 1'
#
loop_
_entity.id
_entity.type
_entity.pdbx_description
1 polymer ?
#
loop_
_entity_poly.entity_id
_entity_poly.type
_entity_poly.pdbx_seq_one_letter_code
_entity_poly.pdbx_strand_id
1 'polypeptide(L)'
;MDLVIATHRGVDFRFEGLNLTTDFPYSRYVTGGSAGFEFHLRGIANDETRRLESKFYEALESWDASAQEHGAPPTDPAPQMPSNDFLAPIKANITDDAGTTYICIGGRTGGTGTEWDATWIYYPAPPSEAGTLTLEFTISGIPTAHSCVIEL
;
A
#
# COMPACT_ATOMS: atom_id res chain seq x y z
N MET A 1 -3.62 10.85 -14.24
CA MET A 1 -2.21 11.29 -14.22
C MET A 1 -1.37 10.04 -14.01
N ASP A 2 -0.41 9.75 -14.87
CA ASP A 2 0.35 8.48 -14.85
C ASP A 2 1.75 8.73 -14.22
N LEU A 3 1.76 9.34 -13.04
CA LEU A 3 2.99 9.74 -12.36
C LEU A 3 3.54 8.56 -11.54
N VAL A 4 4.72 8.08 -11.92
CA VAL A 4 5.52 7.18 -11.08
C VAL A 4 6.01 7.96 -9.87
N ILE A 5 5.67 7.48 -8.68
CA ILE A 5 6.02 8.11 -7.39
C ILE A 5 7.15 7.40 -6.67
N ALA A 6 7.44 6.17 -7.06
CA ALA A 6 8.46 5.33 -6.46
C ALA A 6 8.89 4.24 -7.45
N THR A 7 10.18 3.93 -7.47
CA THR A 7 10.73 2.72 -8.09
C THR A 7 11.39 1.89 -7.00
N HIS A 8 10.90 0.68 -6.76
CA HIS A 8 11.44 -0.23 -5.76
C HIS A 8 11.86 -1.55 -6.41
N ARG A 9 13.17 -1.84 -6.36
CA ARG A 9 13.76 -3.08 -6.88
C ARG A 9 13.36 -3.39 -8.34
N GLY A 10 13.25 -2.35 -9.18
CA GLY A 10 12.89 -2.49 -10.60
C GLY A 10 11.39 -2.56 -10.88
N VAL A 11 10.53 -2.36 -9.88
CA VAL A 11 9.08 -2.19 -10.07
C VAL A 11 8.71 -0.73 -9.82
N ASP A 12 7.94 -0.16 -10.74
CA ASP A 12 7.45 1.21 -10.64
C ASP A 12 6.07 1.24 -9.98
N PHE A 13 5.81 2.27 -9.18
CA PHE A 13 4.56 2.46 -8.46
C PHE A 13 4.00 3.83 -8.73
N ARG A 14 2.69 3.90 -8.91
CA ARG A 14 1.96 5.14 -9.15
C ARG A 14 0.98 5.44 -8.02
N PHE A 15 0.76 6.73 -7.81
CA PHE A 15 -0.30 7.23 -6.96
C PHE A 15 -1.64 7.16 -7.70
N GLU A 16 -2.65 6.55 -7.07
CA GLU A 16 -4.00 6.39 -7.64
C GLU A 16 -5.00 7.41 -7.10
N GLY A 17 -4.74 7.97 -5.92
CA GLY A 17 -5.58 9.01 -5.34
C GLY A 17 -5.70 8.93 -3.83
N LEU A 18 -6.37 9.94 -3.29
CA LEU A 18 -6.83 9.97 -1.91
C LEU A 18 -8.35 9.85 -1.86
N ASN A 19 -8.84 9.11 -0.86
CA ASN A 19 -10.26 9.10 -0.51
C ASN A 19 -10.43 9.52 0.95
N LEU A 20 -11.13 10.63 1.19
CA LEU A 20 -11.60 10.97 2.53
C LEU A 20 -12.60 9.91 2.99
N THR A 21 -12.43 9.38 4.19
CA THR A 21 -13.34 8.37 4.74
C THR A 21 -13.64 8.66 6.21
N THR A 22 -14.90 8.40 6.59
CA THR A 22 -15.42 8.56 7.94
C THR A 22 -15.66 7.22 8.64
N ASP A 23 -15.45 6.10 7.93
CA ASP A 23 -15.82 4.77 8.39
C ASP A 23 -14.59 3.90 8.58
N PHE A 24 -13.82 4.20 9.63
CA PHE A 24 -12.68 3.38 10.00
C PHE A 24 -13.09 2.17 10.84
N PRO A 25 -12.52 0.98 10.58
CA PRO A 25 -12.63 -0.11 11.52
C PRO A 25 -12.06 0.33 12.87
N TYR A 26 -12.73 -0.06 13.95
CA TYR A 26 -12.28 0.25 15.30
C TYR A 26 -10.82 -0.19 15.48
N SER A 27 -9.95 0.72 15.93
CA SER A 27 -8.54 0.43 16.15
C SER A 27 -8.07 1.04 17.46
N ARG A 28 -6.93 0.58 17.99
CA ARG A 28 -6.32 1.17 19.20
C ARG A 28 -6.00 2.66 19.06
N TYR A 29 -6.00 3.19 17.84
CA TYR A 29 -5.70 4.58 17.51
C TYR A 29 -6.95 5.41 17.22
N VAL A 30 -8.11 4.78 16.99
CA VAL A 30 -9.33 5.44 16.53
C VAL A 30 -10.53 4.95 17.35
N THR A 31 -11.10 5.86 18.14
CA THR A 31 -12.43 5.65 18.72
C THR A 31 -13.49 5.81 17.63
N GLY A 32 -14.57 5.01 17.69
CA GLY A 32 -15.62 5.03 16.66
C GLY A 32 -16.15 6.44 16.35
N GLY A 33 -16.35 6.74 15.06
CA GLY A 33 -16.80 8.05 14.58
C GLY A 33 -15.69 9.05 14.23
N SER A 34 -14.42 8.64 14.28
CA SER A 34 -13.31 9.52 13.85
C SER A 34 -13.06 9.38 12.33
N ALA A 35 -12.79 10.49 11.66
CA ALA A 35 -12.53 10.56 10.23
C ALA A 35 -11.03 10.60 9.90
N GLY A 36 -10.70 10.26 8.65
CA GLY A 36 -9.36 10.32 8.08
C GLY A 36 -9.41 10.10 6.58
N PHE A 37 -8.37 9.50 6.02
CA PHE A 37 -8.34 9.24 4.57
C PHE A 37 -7.48 8.05 4.20
N GLU A 38 -7.77 7.52 3.02
CA GLU A 38 -7.07 6.42 2.37
C GLU A 38 -6.14 6.95 1.28
N PHE A 39 -4.89 6.52 1.32
CA PHE A 39 -3.87 6.74 0.31
C PHE A 39 -3.73 5.48 -0.55
N HIS A 40 -4.09 5.58 -1.84
CA HIS A 40 -4.09 4.46 -2.77
C HIS A 40 -2.90 4.53 -3.72
N LEU A 41 -2.25 3.39 -3.92
CA LEU A 41 -1.18 3.22 -4.89
C LEU A 41 -1.33 1.92 -5.66
N ARG A 42 -0.69 1.86 -6.83
CA ARG A 42 -0.68 0.70 -7.71
C ARG A 42 0.72 0.44 -8.25
N GLY A 43 1.12 -0.82 -8.30
CA GLY A 43 2.30 -1.26 -9.05
C GLY A 43 2.03 -1.29 -10.54
N ILE A 44 2.96 -0.79 -11.34
CA ILE A 44 2.90 -0.82 -12.79
C ILE A 44 3.46 -2.16 -13.26
N ALA A 45 2.63 -2.90 -14.00
CA ALA A 45 3.03 -4.19 -14.55
C ALA A 45 4.23 -4.03 -15.50
N ASN A 46 5.28 -4.80 -15.27
CA ASN A 46 6.47 -4.84 -16.11
C ASN A 46 7.06 -6.27 -16.17
N ASP A 47 8.24 -6.43 -16.77
CA ASP A 47 8.89 -7.73 -16.89
C ASP A 47 9.23 -8.34 -15.52
N GLU A 48 9.61 -7.49 -14.56
CA GLU A 48 9.98 -7.93 -13.22
C GLU A 48 8.75 -8.36 -12.41
N THR A 49 7.64 -7.61 -12.45
CA THR A 49 6.40 -8.04 -11.77
C THR A 49 5.91 -9.37 -12.34
N ARG A 50 5.90 -9.52 -13.68
CA ARG A 50 5.52 -10.78 -14.33
C ARG A 50 6.43 -11.94 -13.93
N ARG A 51 7.74 -11.71 -13.88
CA ARG A 51 8.72 -12.73 -13.45
C ARG A 51 8.51 -13.14 -11.99
N LEU A 52 8.18 -12.19 -11.11
CA LEU A 52 7.92 -12.45 -9.69
C LEU A 52 6.60 -13.20 -9.49
N GLU A 53 5.56 -12.84 -10.24
CA GLU A 53 4.27 -13.52 -10.24
C GLU A 53 4.39 -14.97 -10.74
N SER A 54 5.09 -15.21 -11.87
CA SER A 54 5.32 -16.57 -12.36
C SER A 54 6.00 -17.44 -11.31
N LYS A 55 7.06 -16.94 -10.67
CA LYS A 55 7.75 -17.66 -9.59
C LYS A 55 6.86 -17.94 -8.40
N PHE A 56 5.99 -16.99 -8.04
CA PHE A 56 5.05 -17.17 -6.95
C PHE A 56 4.05 -18.29 -7.26
N TYR A 57 3.44 -18.29 -8.44
CA TYR A 57 2.46 -19.31 -8.82
C TYR A 57 3.09 -20.69 -8.97
N GLU A 58 4.31 -20.80 -9.53
CA GLU A 58 5.07 -22.06 -9.58
C GLU A 58 5.34 -22.61 -8.17
N ALA A 59 5.73 -21.74 -7.23
CA ALA A 59 5.96 -22.13 -5.84
C ALA A 59 4.65 -22.53 -5.13
N LEU A 60 3.55 -21.82 -5.39
CA LEU A 60 2.25 -22.10 -4.79
C LEU A 60 1.70 -23.44 -5.27
N GLU A 61 1.82 -23.74 -6.57
CA GLU A 61 1.45 -25.03 -7.16
C GLU A 61 2.28 -26.17 -6.56
N SER A 62 3.60 -25.98 -6.43
CA SER A 62 4.48 -26.98 -5.81
C SER A 62 4.14 -27.22 -4.33
N TRP A 63 3.80 -26.16 -3.60
CA TRP A 63 3.40 -26.24 -2.19
C TRP A 63 2.08 -27.00 -2.03
N ASP A 64 1.07 -26.70 -2.86
CA ASP A 64 -0.22 -27.40 -2.84
C ASP A 64 -0.08 -28.88 -3.23
N ALA A 65 0.73 -29.19 -4.25
CA ALA A 65 1.02 -30.58 -4.63
C ALA A 65 1.66 -31.37 -3.48
N SER A 66 2.60 -30.77 -2.74
CA SER A 66 3.20 -31.44 -1.57
C SER A 66 2.19 -31.73 -0.47
N ALA A 67 1.20 -30.85 -0.27
CA ALA A 67 0.12 -31.03 0.70
C ALA A 67 -0.74 -32.25 0.35
N GLN A 68 -1.06 -32.39 -0.94
CA GLN A 68 -1.87 -33.48 -1.46
C GLN A 68 -1.13 -34.83 -1.38
N GLU A 69 0.16 -34.87 -1.70
CA GLU A 69 0.97 -36.10 -1.65
C GLU A 69 1.12 -36.67 -0.23
N HIS A 70 1.27 -35.80 0.77
CA HIS A 70 1.52 -36.22 2.16
C HIS A 70 0.23 -36.44 2.97
N GLY A 71 -0.94 -36.13 2.41
CA GLY A 71 -2.24 -36.24 3.10
C GLY A 71 -2.33 -35.39 4.37
N ALA A 72 -1.45 -34.41 4.51
CA ALA A 72 -1.32 -33.53 5.66
C ALA A 72 -0.88 -32.14 5.17
N PRO A 73 -1.25 -31.05 5.88
CA PRO A 73 -0.78 -29.71 5.54
C PRO A 73 0.75 -29.67 5.48
N PRO A 74 1.36 -28.97 4.51
CA PRO A 74 2.80 -28.82 4.44
C PRO A 74 3.31 -28.19 5.75
N THR A 75 4.48 -28.64 6.21
CA THR A 75 5.15 -28.00 7.36
C THR A 75 5.70 -26.62 7.01
N ASP A 76 6.00 -26.39 5.74
CA ASP A 76 6.46 -25.12 5.24
C ASP A 76 5.28 -24.15 5.05
N PRO A 77 5.46 -22.85 5.35
CA PRO A 77 4.42 -21.86 5.15
C PRO A 77 4.08 -21.73 3.67
N ALA A 78 2.81 -21.43 3.37
CA ALA A 78 2.40 -21.09 2.02
C ALA A 78 3.25 -19.94 1.48
N PRO A 79 3.68 -19.99 0.21
CA PRO A 79 4.34 -18.87 -0.45
C PRO A 79 3.55 -17.58 -0.26
N GLN A 80 4.26 -16.48 -0.02
CA GLN A 80 3.65 -15.17 0.16
C GLN A 80 3.64 -14.41 -1.17
N MET A 81 2.57 -13.64 -1.43
CA MET A 81 2.50 -12.76 -2.59
C MET A 81 3.66 -11.76 -2.56
N PRO A 82 4.45 -11.63 -3.64
CA PRO A 82 5.61 -10.74 -3.68
C PRO A 82 5.22 -9.26 -3.51
N SER A 83 4.01 -8.89 -3.93
CA SER A 83 3.48 -7.53 -3.82
C SER A 83 3.54 -6.98 -2.38
N ASN A 84 3.34 -7.83 -1.38
CA ASN A 84 3.37 -7.45 0.04
C ASN A 84 4.69 -6.78 0.42
N ASP A 85 5.82 -7.41 0.05
CA ASP A 85 7.16 -6.92 0.40
C ASP A 85 7.55 -5.64 -0.35
N PHE A 86 6.98 -5.45 -1.54
CA PHE A 86 7.29 -4.30 -2.38
C PHE A 86 6.43 -3.08 -2.04
N LEU A 87 5.14 -3.29 -1.73
CA LEU A 87 4.20 -2.22 -1.43
C LEU A 87 4.29 -1.75 0.02
N ALA A 88 4.52 -2.65 0.97
CA ALA A 88 4.60 -2.33 2.41
C ALA A 88 5.51 -1.14 2.77
N PRO A 89 6.71 -0.97 2.16
CA PRO A 89 7.58 0.16 2.47
C PRO A 89 7.15 1.47 1.81
N ILE A 90 6.24 1.46 0.83
CA ILE A 90 5.88 2.66 0.05
C ILE A 90 4.74 3.40 0.72
N LYS A 91 5.02 4.58 1.27
CA LYS A 91 4.07 5.40 2.05
C LYS A 91 4.23 6.88 1.71
N ALA A 92 3.36 7.74 2.26
CA ALA A 92 3.53 9.18 2.22
C ALA A 92 3.80 9.76 3.61
N ASN A 93 4.70 10.73 3.71
CA ASN A 93 4.68 11.70 4.79
C ASN A 93 3.66 12.78 4.41
N ILE A 94 2.75 13.09 5.32
CA ILE A 94 1.61 13.95 5.00
C ILE A 94 1.62 15.15 5.91
N THR A 95 1.47 16.32 5.32
CA THR A 95 1.43 17.62 5.99
C THR A 95 0.34 18.48 5.37
N ASP A 96 -0.22 19.40 6.13
CA ASP A 96 -1.11 20.45 5.64
C ASP A 96 -0.62 21.84 6.06
N ASP A 97 -1.30 22.87 5.59
CA ASP A 97 -1.04 24.27 5.94
C ASP A 97 -1.60 24.68 7.32
N ALA A 98 -2.37 23.80 7.97
CA ALA A 98 -2.87 23.98 9.34
C ALA A 98 -1.93 23.43 10.43
N GLY A 99 -0.90 22.65 10.06
CA GLY A 99 0.06 22.06 10.99
C GLY A 99 -0.43 20.76 11.65
N THR A 100 -1.38 20.05 11.03
CA THR A 100 -1.93 18.79 11.53
C THR A 100 -0.88 17.69 11.50
N THR A 101 -0.77 16.92 12.59
CA THR A 101 0.07 15.73 12.64
C THR A 101 -0.72 14.51 12.20
N TYR A 102 -0.40 13.97 11.02
CA TYR A 102 -1.00 12.76 10.49
C TYR A 102 -0.18 11.52 10.86
N ILE A 103 -0.87 10.41 11.16
CA ILE A 103 -0.27 9.11 11.43
C ILE A 103 -0.89 8.02 10.55
N CYS A 104 -0.04 7.14 10.01
CA CYS A 104 -0.49 5.93 9.31
C CYS A 104 -0.92 4.90 10.35
N ILE A 105 -2.22 4.62 10.45
CA ILE A 105 -2.80 3.74 11.48
C ILE A 105 -3.05 2.32 10.99
N GLY A 106 -2.98 2.10 9.68
CA GLY A 106 -3.19 0.79 9.09
C GLY A 106 -3.05 0.83 7.57
N GLY A 107 -3.34 -0.32 6.97
CA GLY A 107 -3.38 -0.45 5.52
C GLY A 107 -3.54 -1.89 5.10
N ARG A 108 -3.69 -2.06 3.79
CA ARG A 108 -3.76 -3.35 3.12
C ARG A 108 -2.89 -3.29 1.88
N THR A 109 -2.27 -4.42 1.59
CA THR A 109 -1.65 -4.71 0.30
C THR A 109 -2.52 -5.79 -0.34
N GLY A 110 -2.71 -5.68 -1.65
CA GLY A 110 -3.67 -6.44 -2.42
C GLY A 110 -3.14 -6.75 -3.82
N GLY A 111 -3.82 -7.72 -4.45
CA GLY A 111 -3.59 -8.14 -5.82
C GLY A 111 -4.08 -9.57 -6.02
N THR A 112 -5.19 -9.75 -6.74
CA THR A 112 -5.74 -11.08 -7.08
C THR A 112 -5.24 -11.55 -8.46
N GLY A 113 -3.98 -11.30 -8.80
CA GLY A 113 -3.43 -11.54 -10.12
C GLY A 113 -2.28 -10.60 -10.47
N THR A 114 -2.42 -9.88 -11.61
CA THR A 114 -1.40 -9.03 -12.25
C THR A 114 -1.34 -7.59 -11.76
N GLU A 115 -2.28 -7.17 -10.91
CA GLU A 115 -2.38 -5.79 -10.44
C GLU A 115 -2.00 -5.75 -8.97
N TRP A 116 -0.83 -5.19 -8.67
CA TRP A 116 -0.40 -4.95 -7.29
C TRP A 116 -1.03 -3.64 -6.83
N ASP A 117 -1.76 -3.67 -5.71
CA ASP A 117 -2.39 -2.48 -5.15
C ASP A 117 -2.12 -2.37 -3.64
N ALA A 118 -2.07 -1.15 -3.14
CA ALA A 118 -2.07 -0.93 -1.70
C ALA A 118 -2.91 0.27 -1.32
N THR A 119 -3.46 0.20 -0.12
CA THR A 119 -4.21 1.27 0.53
C THR A 119 -3.64 1.47 1.92
N TRP A 120 -3.24 2.70 2.22
CA TRP A 120 -2.78 3.10 3.54
C TRP A 120 -3.78 4.05 4.19
N ILE A 121 -4.00 3.88 5.48
CA ILE A 121 -5.00 4.64 6.22
C ILE A 121 -4.29 5.65 7.12
N TYR A 122 -4.62 6.93 6.95
CA TYR A 122 -4.09 8.04 7.72
C TYR A 122 -5.17 8.71 8.58
N TYR A 123 -4.74 9.18 9.74
CA TYR A 123 -5.55 9.85 10.74
C TYR A 123 -4.82 11.07 11.32
N PRO A 124 -5.49 12.19 11.64
CA PRO A 124 -6.92 12.46 11.46
C PRO A 124 -7.30 12.82 10.02
N ALA A 125 -8.57 13.15 9.78
CA ALA A 125 -8.97 13.85 8.56
C ALA A 125 -8.39 15.27 8.57
N PRO A 126 -8.12 15.86 7.39
CA PRO A 126 -7.76 17.26 7.33
C PRO A 126 -8.82 18.13 8.00
N PRO A 127 -8.40 19.08 8.86
CA PRO A 127 -9.33 20.00 9.50
C PRO A 127 -9.94 20.95 8.47
N SER A 128 -11.09 21.55 8.79
CA SER A 128 -11.84 22.41 7.86
C SER A 128 -11.08 23.66 7.39
N GLU A 129 -10.11 24.10 8.18
CA GLU A 129 -9.25 25.25 7.91
C GLU A 129 -8.02 24.92 7.06
N ALA A 130 -7.71 23.64 6.82
CA ALA A 130 -6.65 23.24 5.91
C ALA A 130 -7.11 23.48 4.46
N GLY A 131 -6.36 24.29 3.71
CA GLY A 131 -6.60 24.53 2.29
C GLY A 131 -5.82 23.59 1.39
N THR A 132 -4.73 23.01 1.89
CA THR A 132 -3.84 22.16 1.09
C THR A 132 -3.33 20.95 1.87
N LEU A 133 -3.17 19.84 1.16
CA LEU A 133 -2.52 18.63 1.67
C LEU A 133 -1.32 18.30 0.78
N THR A 134 -0.14 18.18 1.39
CA THR A 134 1.10 17.77 0.72
C THR A 134 1.44 16.34 1.10
N LEU A 135 1.68 15.51 0.08
CA LEU A 135 2.10 14.12 0.21
C LEU A 135 3.52 14.01 -0.32
N GLU A 136 4.48 13.75 0.55
CA GLU A 136 5.85 13.41 0.18
C GLU A 136 5.99 11.89 0.17
N PHE A 137 6.22 11.29 -1.00
CA PHE A 137 6.29 9.84 -1.12
C PHE A 137 7.62 9.31 -0.58
N THR A 138 7.58 8.15 0.06
CA THR A 138 8.71 7.53 0.73
C THR A 138 8.79 6.03 0.43
N ILE A 139 10.00 5.48 0.46
CA ILE A 139 10.27 4.05 0.53
C ILE A 139 11.02 3.79 1.84
N SER A 140 10.41 3.02 2.74
CA SER A 140 10.97 2.74 4.08
C SER A 140 11.33 4.02 4.85
N GLY A 141 10.52 5.08 4.70
CA GLY A 141 10.73 6.38 5.33
C GLY A 141 11.74 7.29 4.64
N ILE A 142 12.39 6.84 3.55
CA ILE A 142 13.31 7.65 2.76
C ILE A 142 12.52 8.34 1.63
N PRO A 143 12.56 9.69 1.48
CA PRO A 143 11.86 10.39 0.42
C PRO A 143 12.26 9.94 -0.99
N THR A 144 11.29 9.83 -1.89
CA THR A 144 11.52 9.49 -3.30
C THR A 144 11.77 10.71 -4.19
N ALA A 145 11.82 11.91 -3.61
CA ALA A 145 11.83 13.21 -4.29
C ALA A 145 10.56 13.51 -5.11
N HIS A 146 9.55 12.65 -5.06
CA HIS A 146 8.23 12.90 -5.62
C HIS A 146 7.28 13.36 -4.53
N SER A 147 6.47 14.37 -4.85
CA SER A 147 5.40 14.84 -4.00
C SER A 147 4.16 15.20 -4.82
N CYS A 148 3.03 15.27 -4.13
CA CYS A 148 1.77 15.72 -4.66
C CYS A 148 1.16 16.75 -3.71
N VAL A 149 0.64 17.84 -4.25
CA VAL A 149 -0.15 18.83 -3.50
C VAL A 149 -1.59 18.73 -3.97
N ILE A 150 -2.50 18.63 -3.01
CA ILE A 150 -3.94 18.51 -3.22
C ILE A 150 -4.61 19.72 -2.57
N GLU A 151 -5.49 20.39 -3.31
CA GLU A 151 -6.40 21.41 -2.76
C GLU A 151 -7.60 20.70 -2.13
N LEU A 152 -7.98 21.11 -0.91
CA LEU A 152 -9.02 20.47 -0.09
C LEU A 152 -10.40 21.13 -0.25
#